data_AF-A0A523SKY4-F1
#
_entry.id   AF-A0A523SKY4-F1
#
_cell.length_a   1.000
_cell.length_b   1.000
_cell.length_c   1.000
_cell.angle_alpha   90.00
_cell.angle_beta   90.00
_cell.angle_gamma   90.00
#
_symmetry.space_group_name_H-M   'P 1'
#
loop_
_entity.id
_entity.type
_entity.pdbx_description
1 polymer ?
#
loop_
_entity_poly.entity_id
_entity_poly.type
_entity_poly.pdbx_seq_one_letter_code
_entity_poly.pdbx_strand_id
1 'polypeptide(L)'
;MRQTNQKDNINARGGEREVKNRVCIAVMVIASLCFAVSAMAVPPEAKVKPHGIAPGDGYSFVTAALSNVGIGTYAFLEGIGTDDDGDSITAYAWVMVSSPSGSGATLDSTGTPNQSFRTDEVGEYVVSLVVTAGGENSAPYEITINASTWCGIGNVGGQTPVYPQCGMLCHSEQNATWPATGHATMFQRGIDGIVSSHYGEGCIECHTVGFDADSLAVNHGFDDVADSLGWVFPDTLIPGNFDSLCANYPELAQLSNIQCENCHGPGQNHGGTAGTVDWTYNEGVCGQCHDAPTHHMFSSQWQESKHSHSADMGFVVSNTSCITCMTSGGFVDSIINGNPPVVAEFPEPINCIACHDPHDATNSHQLRLFGTVDLYGNLVNADISAVCMVCHNDQGAQVGESVHHSQSEMFEGFGGYEYAGHNYPSAAHTSAVTEKCVHCHMAAVTDTLLPDSIENYLGNHTWSMVFIDDPDTFYNIYGCTECHGTLPNFDVNGTQTLISTLLNDL
;
A
#
# COMPACT_ATOMS: atom_id res chain seq x y z
N MET A 1 -0.88 -80.32 -26.00
CA MET A 1 -2.22 -80.97 -25.95
C MET A 1 -3.24 -79.85 -26.09
N ARG A 2 -3.93 -79.78 -27.23
CA ARG A 2 -5.32 -80.25 -27.41
C ARG A 2 -6.30 -79.42 -26.56
N GLN A 3 -7.39 -78.85 -27.05
CA GLN A 3 -8.04 -78.84 -28.36
C GLN A 3 -9.34 -78.04 -28.13
N THR A 4 -9.74 -77.17 -29.08
CA THR A 4 -11.12 -77.01 -29.61
C THR A 4 -12.25 -76.53 -28.67
N ASN A 5 -13.29 -75.80 -29.07
CA ASN A 5 -13.81 -75.36 -30.37
C ASN A 5 -15.06 -74.49 -30.15
N GLN A 6 -15.40 -73.66 -31.15
CA GLN A 6 -16.77 -73.37 -31.69
C GLN A 6 -17.77 -72.67 -30.74
N LYS A 7 -18.70 -71.80 -31.14
CA LYS A 7 -19.36 -71.30 -32.38
C LYS A 7 -20.49 -70.36 -31.83
N ASP A 8 -21.08 -69.34 -32.46
CA ASP A 8 -21.71 -69.13 -33.76
C ASP A 8 -21.73 -67.59 -34.02
N ASN A 9 -21.39 -67.06 -35.22
CA ASN A 9 -22.30 -66.74 -36.35
C ASN A 9 -23.54 -65.93 -35.91
N ILE A 10 -23.89 -64.75 -36.48
CA ILE A 10 -24.30 -64.53 -37.88
C ILE A 10 -24.24 -63.02 -38.27
N ASN A 11 -23.54 -62.75 -39.40
CA ASN A 11 -23.78 -61.83 -40.55
C ASN A 11 -24.36 -60.40 -40.39
N ALA A 12 -24.05 -59.40 -41.25
CA ALA A 12 -23.15 -59.20 -42.40
C ALA A 12 -23.23 -57.69 -42.73
N ARG A 13 -22.12 -56.96 -42.93
CA ARG A 13 -21.47 -56.61 -44.23
C ARG A 13 -22.48 -56.28 -45.34
N GLY A 14 -22.45 -55.14 -46.02
CA GLY A 14 -21.33 -54.30 -46.46
C GLY A 14 -21.51 -54.02 -47.96
N GLY A 15 -20.90 -52.97 -48.50
CA GLY A 15 -20.82 -52.81 -49.96
C GLY A 15 -20.62 -51.39 -50.47
N GLU A 16 -19.36 -50.97 -50.57
CA GLU A 16 -18.92 -49.94 -51.51
C GLU A 16 -18.86 -50.49 -52.95
N ARG A 17 -19.19 -49.66 -53.95
CA ARG A 17 -18.39 -49.52 -55.19
C ARG A 17 -18.90 -48.37 -56.08
N GLU A 18 -17.91 -47.64 -56.60
CA GLU A 18 -17.96 -46.46 -57.47
C GLU A 18 -18.77 -46.62 -58.78
N VAL A 19 -19.39 -45.52 -59.23
CA VAL A 19 -19.49 -45.17 -60.66
C VAL A 19 -19.39 -43.63 -60.83
N LYS A 20 -18.39 -43.17 -61.59
CA LYS A 20 -18.27 -41.80 -62.14
C LYS A 20 -19.15 -41.66 -63.40
N ASN A 21 -19.95 -40.60 -63.54
CA ASN A 21 -19.83 -39.58 -64.61
C ASN A 21 -21.08 -38.68 -64.78
N ARG A 22 -20.79 -37.38 -64.96
CA ARG A 22 -21.49 -36.35 -65.76
C ARG A 22 -22.67 -35.55 -65.14
N VAL A 23 -22.30 -34.32 -64.77
CA VAL A 23 -22.93 -33.02 -65.11
C VAL A 23 -24.45 -32.91 -64.98
N CYS A 24 -24.90 -32.21 -63.94
CA CYS A 24 -26.00 -31.24 -64.04
C CYS A 24 -25.73 -30.08 -63.07
N ILE A 25 -25.68 -28.89 -63.64
CA ILE A 25 -25.50 -27.60 -62.98
C ILE A 25 -26.76 -27.28 -62.17
N ALA A 26 -26.62 -27.06 -60.87
CA ALA A 26 -27.62 -26.37 -60.06
C ALA A 26 -26.88 -25.32 -59.23
N VAL A 27 -27.01 -24.07 -59.65
CA VAL A 27 -26.49 -22.89 -58.94
C VAL A 27 -27.34 -22.73 -57.66
N MET A 28 -26.79 -23.11 -56.50
CA MET A 28 -27.27 -22.63 -55.21
C MET A 28 -26.56 -21.31 -54.92
N VAL A 29 -27.27 -20.20 -55.06
CA VAL A 29 -26.85 -18.92 -54.49
C VAL A 29 -27.00 -19.03 -52.97
N ILE A 30 -25.91 -19.33 -52.27
CA ILE A 30 -25.82 -19.12 -50.82
C ILE A 30 -25.59 -17.61 -50.66
N ALA A 31 -26.66 -16.87 -50.34
CA ALA A 31 -26.51 -15.53 -49.84
C ALA A 31 -25.86 -15.62 -48.46
N SER A 32 -24.54 -15.44 -48.39
CA SER A 32 -23.85 -15.12 -47.15
C SER A 32 -24.38 -13.78 -46.66
N LEU A 33 -25.40 -13.80 -45.80
CA LEU A 33 -25.60 -12.69 -44.87
C LEU A 33 -24.39 -12.68 -43.94
N CYS A 34 -23.38 -11.87 -44.26
CA CYS A 34 -22.53 -11.29 -43.24
C CYS A 34 -23.46 -10.48 -42.33
N PHE A 35 -23.92 -11.09 -41.24
CA PHE A 35 -24.23 -10.30 -40.06
C PHE A 35 -22.89 -9.70 -39.63
N ALA A 36 -22.67 -8.43 -40.00
CA ALA A 36 -21.75 -7.61 -39.24
C ALA A 36 -22.31 -7.61 -37.82
N VAL A 37 -21.71 -8.42 -36.94
CA VAL A 37 -21.84 -8.20 -35.51
C VAL A 37 -21.10 -6.88 -35.31
N SER A 38 -21.84 -5.77 -35.34
CA SER A 38 -21.34 -4.54 -34.76
C SER A 38 -20.96 -4.91 -33.33
N ALA A 39 -19.68 -4.83 -32.99
CA ALA A 39 -19.28 -4.83 -31.59
C ALA A 39 -20.16 -3.78 -30.91
N MET A 40 -20.95 -4.22 -29.92
CA MET A 40 -21.69 -3.26 -29.10
C MET A 40 -20.63 -2.47 -28.36
N ALA A 41 -20.67 -1.13 -28.44
CA ALA A 41 -19.80 -0.28 -27.64
C ALA A 41 -19.95 -0.68 -26.18
N VAL A 42 -18.83 -0.82 -25.48
CA VAL A 42 -18.83 -1.11 -24.05
C VAL A 42 -18.96 0.25 -23.37
N PRO A 43 -20.02 0.51 -22.59
CA PRO A 43 -20.15 1.80 -21.94
C PRO A 43 -18.98 2.02 -20.97
N PRO A 44 -18.56 3.28 -20.75
CA PRO A 44 -17.49 3.56 -19.80
C PRO A 44 -17.87 3.12 -18.39
N GLU A 45 -16.86 2.88 -17.55
CA GLU A 45 -17.00 2.50 -16.15
C GLU A 45 -16.53 3.65 -15.24
N ALA A 46 -17.32 3.95 -14.20
CA ALA A 46 -16.93 4.85 -13.12
C ALA A 46 -16.61 4.04 -11.88
N LYS A 47 -15.58 4.46 -11.13
CA LYS A 47 -15.28 3.97 -9.78
C LYS A 47 -14.92 5.14 -8.88
N VAL A 48 -15.19 5.00 -7.60
CA VAL A 48 -14.87 6.01 -6.59
C VAL A 48 -14.20 5.34 -5.40
N LYS A 49 -13.10 5.92 -4.94
CA LYS A 49 -12.46 5.54 -3.67
C LYS A 49 -12.13 6.78 -2.84
N PRO A 50 -12.04 6.67 -1.51
CA PRO A 50 -11.41 7.71 -0.70
C PRO A 50 -9.93 7.82 -1.09
N HIS A 51 -9.38 9.02 -0.98
CA HIS A 51 -7.98 9.30 -1.28
C HIS A 51 -7.36 10.13 -0.15
N GLY A 52 -6.10 9.83 0.14
CA GLY A 52 -5.34 10.45 1.22
C GLY A 52 -4.76 11.76 0.76
N ILE A 53 -4.83 12.77 1.61
CA ILE A 53 -4.20 14.06 1.38
C ILE A 53 -3.25 14.30 2.53
N ALA A 54 -1.96 14.35 2.22
CA ALA A 54 -0.89 14.60 3.15
C ALA A 54 -0.63 16.11 3.33
N PRO A 55 0.05 16.51 4.44
CA PRO A 55 0.53 17.88 4.61
C PRO A 55 1.39 18.39 3.43
N GLY A 56 2.11 17.49 2.75
CA GLY A 56 2.95 17.79 1.59
C GLY A 56 2.19 18.16 0.31
N ASP A 57 0.91 17.80 0.19
CA ASP A 57 0.16 17.89 -1.07
C ASP A 57 -0.37 19.30 -1.40
N GLY A 58 -0.15 20.27 -0.50
CA GLY A 58 -0.52 21.67 -0.72
C GLY A 58 -2.01 21.98 -0.55
N TYR A 59 -2.78 21.05 0.02
CA TYR A 59 -4.15 21.30 0.48
C TYR A 59 -4.15 21.95 1.87
N SER A 60 -5.26 22.62 2.22
CA SER A 60 -5.43 23.24 3.54
C SER A 60 -5.98 22.27 4.60
N PHE A 61 -6.14 21.00 4.26
CA PHE A 61 -6.67 19.94 5.10
C PHE A 61 -5.95 18.63 4.78
N VAL A 62 -6.02 17.68 5.71
CA VAL A 62 -5.43 16.35 5.61
C VAL A 62 -6.53 15.30 5.62
N THR A 63 -6.36 14.21 4.87
CA THR A 63 -7.28 13.06 4.89
C THR A 63 -6.50 11.75 4.87
N ALA A 64 -7.02 10.73 5.55
CA ALA A 64 -6.36 9.43 5.71
C ALA A 64 -6.82 8.37 4.69
N ALA A 65 -7.48 8.78 3.60
CA ALA A 65 -8.12 7.86 2.64
C ALA A 65 -9.16 6.91 3.28
N LEU A 66 -9.93 7.41 4.24
CA LEU A 66 -10.94 6.62 4.96
C LEU A 66 -12.36 6.98 4.50
N SER A 67 -13.24 5.97 4.53
CA SER A 67 -14.68 6.10 4.38
C SER A 67 -15.38 6.39 5.72
N ASN A 68 -14.63 6.41 6.83
CA ASN A 68 -15.12 6.81 8.15
C ASN A 68 -14.25 7.96 8.67
N VAL A 69 -14.85 9.12 8.88
CA VAL A 69 -14.14 10.38 9.15
C VAL A 69 -14.78 11.14 10.32
N GLY A 70 -14.02 12.07 10.91
CA GLY A 70 -14.52 12.97 11.95
C GLY A 70 -15.65 13.86 11.40
N ILE A 71 -16.61 14.24 12.25
CA ILE A 71 -17.53 15.32 11.89
C ILE A 71 -16.73 16.62 11.73
N GLY A 72 -17.08 17.43 10.75
CA GLY A 72 -16.33 18.66 10.51
C GLY A 72 -14.91 18.38 10.04
N THR A 73 -14.62 17.22 9.47
CA THR A 73 -13.40 17.01 8.70
C THR A 73 -13.74 16.85 7.23
N TYR A 74 -12.71 16.85 6.39
CA TYR A 74 -12.90 16.64 4.95
C TYR A 74 -12.89 15.15 4.61
N ALA A 75 -13.75 14.77 3.67
CA ALA A 75 -13.58 13.57 2.88
C ALA A 75 -13.10 13.97 1.49
N PHE A 76 -12.07 13.30 1.00
CA PHE A 76 -11.51 13.51 -0.33
C PHE A 76 -11.70 12.24 -1.16
N LEU A 77 -12.34 12.38 -2.32
CA LEU A 77 -12.75 11.28 -3.18
C LEU A 77 -12.04 11.38 -4.53
N GLU A 78 -11.46 10.27 -4.95
CA GLU A 78 -10.87 10.10 -6.27
C GLU A 78 -11.86 9.38 -7.19
N GLY A 79 -12.17 10.02 -8.32
CA GLY A 79 -13.00 9.45 -9.38
C GLY A 79 -12.16 8.85 -10.48
N ILE A 80 -12.33 7.57 -10.72
CA ILE A 80 -11.64 6.82 -11.76
C ILE A 80 -12.64 6.53 -12.88
N GLY A 81 -12.31 6.95 -14.10
CA GLY A 81 -13.08 6.63 -15.30
C GLY A 81 -12.27 5.78 -16.27
N THR A 82 -12.83 4.67 -16.73
CA THR A 82 -12.21 3.79 -17.73
C THR A 82 -13.16 3.52 -18.89
N ASP A 83 -12.61 3.22 -20.06
CA ASP A 83 -13.37 2.91 -21.26
C ASP A 83 -12.65 1.83 -22.08
N ASP A 84 -13.30 0.69 -22.27
CA ASP A 84 -12.71 -0.48 -22.95
C ASP A 84 -12.57 -0.26 -24.47
N ASP A 85 -13.32 0.69 -25.03
CA ASP A 85 -13.22 1.10 -26.43
C ASP A 85 -12.05 2.09 -26.67
N GLY A 86 -11.40 2.55 -25.58
CA GLY A 86 -10.22 3.41 -25.61
C GLY A 86 -10.53 4.90 -25.77
N ASP A 87 -11.80 5.30 -25.63
CA ASP A 87 -12.19 6.70 -25.63
C ASP A 87 -11.73 7.40 -24.35
N SER A 88 -11.25 8.64 -24.48
CA SER A 88 -10.87 9.43 -23.32
C SER A 88 -12.09 9.86 -22.51
N ILE A 89 -11.98 9.88 -21.18
CA ILE A 89 -13.00 10.46 -20.32
C ILE A 89 -13.09 11.97 -20.56
N THR A 90 -14.28 12.44 -20.90
CA THR A 90 -14.55 13.84 -21.28
C THR A 90 -15.35 14.62 -20.25
N ALA A 91 -16.05 13.95 -19.34
CA ALA A 91 -16.78 14.59 -18.25
C ALA A 91 -16.87 13.69 -17.01
N TYR A 92 -16.94 14.36 -15.86
CA TYR A 92 -17.26 13.79 -14.56
C TYR A 92 -18.52 14.49 -14.06
N ALA A 93 -19.46 13.74 -13.51
CA ALA A 93 -20.71 14.25 -12.96
C ALA A 93 -20.90 13.68 -11.56
N TRP A 94 -20.50 14.47 -10.56
CA TRP A 94 -20.64 14.12 -9.16
C TRP A 94 -21.96 14.63 -8.57
N VAL A 95 -22.57 13.82 -7.71
CA VAL A 95 -23.82 14.16 -7.00
C VAL A 95 -23.73 13.70 -5.55
N MET A 96 -24.08 14.58 -4.62
CA MET A 96 -24.44 14.17 -3.25
C MET A 96 -25.86 13.61 -3.29
N VAL A 97 -25.99 12.29 -3.25
CA VAL A 97 -27.26 11.56 -3.37
C VAL A 97 -28.10 11.72 -2.11
N SER A 98 -27.46 11.62 -0.95
CA SER A 98 -28.09 11.86 0.35
C SER A 98 -27.06 12.27 1.39
N SER A 99 -27.53 12.97 2.42
CA SER A 99 -26.75 13.37 3.60
C SER A 99 -27.61 13.26 4.87
N PRO A 100 -26.99 13.31 6.06
CA PRO A 100 -27.74 13.23 7.31
C PRO A 100 -28.75 14.36 7.47
N SER A 101 -29.80 14.12 8.26
CA SER A 101 -30.83 15.13 8.49
C SER A 101 -30.25 16.36 9.19
N GLY A 102 -30.39 17.53 8.58
CA GLY A 102 -29.84 18.79 9.09
C GLY A 102 -28.55 19.23 8.40
N SER A 103 -27.93 18.32 7.65
CA SER A 103 -26.71 18.57 6.89
C SER A 103 -26.93 19.58 5.76
N GLY A 104 -26.01 20.53 5.65
CA GLY A 104 -25.86 21.48 4.55
C GLY A 104 -24.64 21.20 3.67
N ALA A 105 -24.01 20.02 3.83
CA ALA A 105 -22.81 19.67 3.10
C ALA A 105 -23.02 19.70 1.59
N THR A 106 -21.99 20.13 0.88
CA THR A 106 -21.95 20.16 -0.59
C THR A 106 -20.57 19.77 -1.07
N LEU A 107 -20.50 19.15 -2.24
CA LEU A 107 -19.24 18.95 -2.95
C LEU A 107 -18.62 20.29 -3.35
N ASP A 108 -17.29 20.39 -3.32
CA ASP A 108 -16.51 21.56 -3.70
C ASP A 108 -16.62 21.91 -5.19
N SER A 109 -16.70 20.89 -6.04
CA SER A 109 -16.99 20.96 -7.46
C SER A 109 -17.83 19.76 -7.87
N THR A 110 -18.17 19.67 -9.16
CA THR A 110 -18.86 18.48 -9.70
C THR A 110 -18.34 18.04 -11.06
N GLY A 111 -17.29 18.70 -11.58
CA GLY A 111 -16.81 18.54 -12.97
C GLY A 111 -15.36 18.10 -13.10
N THR A 112 -14.71 17.73 -12.00
CA THR A 112 -13.31 17.28 -11.97
C THR A 112 -13.21 15.81 -11.52
N PRO A 113 -12.10 15.12 -11.81
CA PRO A 113 -11.91 13.73 -11.39
C PRO A 113 -11.97 13.57 -9.87
N ASN A 114 -11.39 14.51 -9.12
CA ASN A 114 -11.37 14.46 -7.66
C ASN A 114 -12.32 15.51 -7.08
N GLN A 115 -12.97 15.16 -5.98
CA GLN A 115 -13.88 16.04 -5.24
C GLN A 115 -13.63 15.91 -3.74
N SER A 116 -13.98 16.98 -3.03
CA SER A 116 -14.01 16.97 -1.57
C SER A 116 -15.32 17.53 -1.05
N PHE A 117 -15.68 17.13 0.17
CA PHE A 117 -16.71 17.80 0.94
C PHE A 117 -16.38 17.72 2.42
N ARG A 118 -16.90 18.68 3.17
CA ARG A 118 -16.80 18.73 4.62
C ARG A 118 -18.02 18.05 5.22
N THR A 119 -17.81 17.08 6.10
CA THR A 119 -18.90 16.51 6.90
C THR A 119 -19.34 17.54 7.93
N ASP A 120 -20.61 17.58 8.28
CA ASP A 120 -21.19 18.62 9.16
C ASP A 120 -22.24 18.07 10.15
N GLU A 121 -22.63 16.80 10.02
CA GLU A 121 -23.56 16.10 10.89
C GLU A 121 -23.14 14.63 11.03
N VAL A 122 -23.48 13.99 12.16
CA VAL A 122 -23.28 12.55 12.33
C VAL A 122 -24.12 11.76 11.33
N GLY A 123 -23.50 10.81 10.64
CA GLY A 123 -24.22 9.82 9.84
C GLY A 123 -23.60 9.57 8.46
N GLU A 124 -24.41 8.98 7.59
CA GLU A 124 -24.02 8.56 6.23
C GLU A 124 -24.20 9.69 5.22
N TYR A 125 -23.16 9.90 4.42
CA TYR A 125 -23.16 10.73 3.21
C TYR A 125 -22.97 9.81 2.01
N VAL A 126 -23.95 9.77 1.10
CA VAL A 126 -23.88 8.96 -0.11
C VAL A 126 -23.54 9.87 -1.29
N VAL A 127 -22.43 9.59 -1.95
CA VAL A 127 -21.94 10.35 -3.11
C VAL A 127 -21.92 9.43 -4.33
N SER A 128 -22.34 9.95 -5.47
CA SER A 128 -22.35 9.23 -6.75
C SER A 128 -21.49 9.92 -7.80
N LEU A 129 -20.80 9.12 -8.61
CA LEU A 129 -20.11 9.55 -9.82
C LEU A 129 -20.69 8.87 -11.07
N VAL A 130 -20.88 9.65 -12.12
CA VAL A 130 -21.02 9.18 -13.50
C VAL A 130 -19.93 9.82 -14.36
N VAL A 131 -19.29 9.03 -15.23
CA VAL A 131 -18.31 9.53 -16.21
C VAL A 131 -18.86 9.45 -17.64
N THR A 132 -18.34 10.29 -18.53
CA THR A 132 -18.70 10.29 -19.96
C THR A 132 -17.48 10.05 -20.83
N ALA A 133 -17.55 9.05 -21.71
CA ALA A 133 -16.54 8.73 -22.74
C ALA A 133 -17.25 8.40 -24.06
N GLY A 134 -16.67 8.75 -25.21
CA GLY A 134 -17.27 8.45 -26.52
C GLY A 134 -18.66 9.08 -26.80
N GLY A 135 -19.16 9.95 -25.90
CA GLY A 135 -20.53 10.46 -25.91
C GLY A 135 -21.55 9.58 -25.16
N GLU A 136 -21.08 8.51 -24.50
CA GLU A 136 -21.87 7.62 -23.63
C GLU A 136 -21.56 7.88 -22.16
N ASN A 137 -22.53 7.58 -21.29
CA ASN A 137 -22.38 7.72 -19.84
C ASN A 137 -22.21 6.35 -19.19
N SER A 138 -21.42 6.30 -18.11
CA SER A 138 -21.30 5.12 -17.27
C SER A 138 -22.59 4.88 -16.47
N ALA A 139 -22.69 3.67 -15.88
CA ALA A 139 -23.54 3.49 -14.72
C ALA A 139 -23.03 4.35 -13.54
N PRO A 140 -23.91 4.80 -12.63
CA PRO A 140 -23.49 5.50 -11.43
C PRO A 140 -22.70 4.56 -10.50
N TYR A 141 -21.60 5.04 -9.97
CA TYR A 141 -20.88 4.41 -8.86
C TYR A 141 -21.17 5.19 -7.59
N GLU A 142 -21.64 4.51 -6.54
CA GLU A 142 -21.96 5.14 -5.25
C GLU A 142 -20.97 4.72 -4.17
N ILE A 143 -20.52 5.69 -3.38
CA ILE A 143 -19.71 5.48 -2.17
C ILE A 143 -20.45 6.07 -0.97
N THR A 144 -20.31 5.44 0.19
CA THR A 144 -20.83 5.94 1.47
C THR A 144 -19.68 6.39 2.35
N ILE A 145 -19.75 7.62 2.83
CA ILE A 145 -18.84 8.18 3.83
C ILE A 145 -19.60 8.33 5.15
N ASN A 146 -19.05 7.79 6.22
CA ASN A 146 -19.58 7.86 7.56
C ASN A 146 -18.88 8.97 8.35
N ALA A 147 -19.66 9.85 8.96
CA ALA A 147 -19.17 10.87 9.88
C ALA A 147 -19.50 10.51 11.33
N SER A 148 -18.50 10.55 12.21
CA SER A 148 -18.65 10.21 13.64
C SER A 148 -17.67 11.01 14.51
N THR A 149 -17.75 10.82 15.83
CA THR A 149 -16.81 11.39 16.80
C THR A 149 -15.80 10.36 17.30
N TRP A 150 -14.69 10.83 17.85
CA TRP A 150 -13.62 9.99 18.40
C TRP A 150 -13.94 9.52 19.83
N CYS A 151 -13.59 8.28 20.18
CA CYS A 151 -13.88 7.72 21.52
C CYS A 151 -12.63 7.32 22.32
N GLY A 152 -11.50 7.15 21.65
CA GLY A 152 -10.24 6.67 22.20
C GLY A 152 -10.23 5.18 22.51
N ILE A 153 -9.06 4.68 22.90
CA ILE A 153 -8.82 3.29 23.25
C ILE A 153 -9.34 2.92 24.65
N GLY A 154 -9.41 3.87 25.58
CA GLY A 154 -10.06 3.70 26.89
C GLY A 154 -9.24 3.04 28.00
N ASN A 155 -8.01 2.60 27.73
CA ASN A 155 -7.12 1.98 28.72
C ASN A 155 -5.91 2.86 29.11
N VAL A 156 -5.90 4.13 28.70
CA VAL A 156 -4.80 5.05 29.02
C VAL A 156 -4.85 5.43 30.51
N GLY A 157 -3.69 5.53 31.15
CA GLY A 157 -3.59 5.90 32.58
C GLY A 157 -4.15 4.84 33.54
N GLY A 158 -4.23 3.57 33.10
CA GLY A 158 -4.76 2.48 33.92
C GLY A 158 -6.29 2.44 34.01
N GLN A 159 -6.99 3.19 33.16
CA GLN A 159 -8.45 3.14 33.04
C GLN A 159 -8.91 1.80 32.45
N THR A 160 -10.17 1.47 32.69
CA THR A 160 -10.81 0.31 32.04
C THR A 160 -11.65 0.81 30.86
N PRO A 161 -11.44 0.30 29.65
CA PRO A 161 -12.22 0.70 28.48
C PRO A 161 -13.72 0.51 28.69
N VAL A 162 -14.50 1.51 28.30
CA VAL A 162 -15.97 1.48 28.32
C VAL A 162 -16.51 1.57 26.90
N TYR A 163 -17.74 1.10 26.69
CA TYR A 163 -18.36 1.16 25.36
C TYR A 163 -18.57 2.61 24.94
N PRO A 164 -18.16 3.03 23.73
CA PRO A 164 -17.72 2.23 22.56
C PRO A 164 -16.19 2.19 22.28
N GLN A 165 -15.33 2.36 23.28
CA GLN A 165 -13.87 2.49 23.11
C GLN A 165 -13.19 1.24 22.53
N CYS A 166 -12.14 1.45 21.73
CA CYS A 166 -11.48 0.37 20.97
C CYS A 166 -10.85 -0.72 21.86
N GLY A 167 -10.35 -0.35 23.04
CA GLY A 167 -9.70 -1.27 23.97
C GLY A 167 -10.64 -2.26 24.67
N MET A 168 -11.95 -2.20 24.39
CA MET A 168 -12.91 -3.19 24.85
C MET A 168 -12.66 -4.60 24.26
N LEU A 169 -13.44 -5.59 24.72
CA LEU A 169 -13.23 -7.01 24.47
C LEU A 169 -13.15 -7.44 23.00
N CYS A 170 -13.71 -6.69 22.05
CA CYS A 170 -13.79 -7.11 20.64
C CYS A 170 -12.42 -7.13 19.91
N HIS A 171 -11.45 -6.31 20.34
CA HIS A 171 -10.12 -6.20 19.71
C HIS A 171 -8.98 -6.69 20.60
N SER A 172 -9.26 -7.70 21.42
CA SER A 172 -8.34 -8.14 22.49
C SER A 172 -6.95 -8.59 22.00
N GLU A 173 -6.85 -9.12 20.78
CA GLU A 173 -5.56 -9.54 20.19
C GLU A 173 -4.70 -8.33 19.83
N GLN A 174 -5.24 -7.40 19.03
CA GLN A 174 -4.52 -6.18 18.64
C GLN A 174 -4.20 -5.31 19.88
N ASN A 175 -5.11 -5.23 20.85
CA ASN A 175 -4.87 -4.50 22.10
C ASN A 175 -3.83 -5.17 23.02
N ALA A 176 -3.40 -6.40 22.73
CA ALA A 176 -2.33 -7.06 23.47
C ALA A 176 -0.93 -6.68 22.96
N THR A 177 -0.78 -6.45 21.66
CA THR A 177 0.53 -6.18 21.03
C THR A 177 0.75 -4.70 20.72
N TRP A 178 -0.28 -3.97 20.31
CA TRP A 178 -0.19 -2.55 19.96
C TRP A 178 0.44 -1.67 21.06
N PRO A 179 0.18 -1.88 22.38
CA PRO A 179 0.79 -1.07 23.43
C PRO A 179 2.33 -1.11 23.47
N ALA A 180 2.97 -2.10 22.82
CA ALA A 180 4.43 -2.18 22.71
C ALA A 180 5.01 -1.32 21.58
N THR A 181 4.17 -0.77 20.71
CA THR A 181 4.60 0.00 19.53
C THR A 181 5.06 1.41 19.89
N GLY A 182 5.85 2.01 18.98
CA GLY A 182 6.26 3.41 19.13
C GLY A 182 5.07 4.37 19.10
N HIS A 183 4.04 4.04 18.32
CA HIS A 183 2.79 4.79 18.17
C HIS A 183 2.01 4.90 19.48
N ALA A 184 1.89 3.80 20.23
CA ALA A 184 1.16 3.74 21.48
C ALA A 184 1.71 4.63 22.60
N THR A 185 2.93 5.15 22.44
CA THR A 185 3.63 5.93 23.47
C THR A 185 4.25 7.23 22.95
N MET A 186 4.02 7.61 21.68
CA MET A 186 4.75 8.72 21.06
C MET A 186 4.49 10.06 21.75
N PHE A 187 3.22 10.39 22.01
CA PHE A 187 2.86 11.63 22.69
C PHE A 187 3.30 11.62 24.15
N GLN A 188 3.12 10.51 24.85
CA GLN A 188 3.63 10.33 26.22
C GLN A 188 5.13 10.63 26.28
N ARG A 189 5.93 9.95 25.45
CA ARG A 189 7.39 10.17 25.38
C ARG A 189 7.72 11.59 24.95
N GLY A 190 6.92 12.17 24.06
CA GLY A 190 7.06 13.52 23.57
C GLY A 190 6.95 14.54 24.70
N ILE A 191 5.82 14.56 25.40
CA ILE A 191 5.58 15.56 26.46
C ILE A 191 6.43 15.33 27.71
N ASP A 192 6.93 14.11 27.92
CA ASP A 192 7.92 13.80 28.96
C ASP A 192 9.36 14.20 28.58
N GLY A 193 9.59 14.74 27.38
CA GLY A 193 10.89 15.22 26.92
C GLY A 193 11.87 14.12 26.52
N ILE A 194 11.38 12.91 26.22
CA ILE A 194 12.20 11.73 25.90
C ILE A 194 12.56 11.67 24.42
N VAL A 195 11.67 12.15 23.54
CA VAL A 195 11.81 11.98 22.07
C VAL A 195 12.91 12.85 21.49
N SER A 196 12.79 14.17 21.65
CA SER A 196 13.66 15.16 21.00
C SER A 196 13.50 16.52 21.66
N SER A 197 14.53 17.36 21.59
CA SER A 197 14.46 18.78 21.97
C SER A 197 13.57 19.62 21.04
N HIS A 198 13.18 19.08 19.89
CA HIS A 198 12.31 19.74 18.90
C HIS A 198 10.83 19.40 19.07
N TYR A 199 10.48 18.48 19.96
CA TYR A 199 9.07 18.16 20.21
C TYR A 199 8.36 19.37 20.81
N GLY A 200 7.18 19.71 20.29
CA GLY A 200 6.42 20.88 20.72
C GLY A 200 4.93 20.74 20.44
N GLU A 201 4.18 21.80 20.69
CA GLU A 201 2.71 21.81 20.54
C GLU A 201 2.25 21.41 19.14
N GLY A 202 2.92 21.88 18.08
CA GLY A 202 2.59 21.47 16.70
C GLY A 202 2.74 19.97 16.43
N CYS A 203 3.42 19.21 17.29
CA CYS A 203 3.55 17.77 17.12
C CYS A 203 2.29 17.00 17.54
N ILE A 204 1.31 17.62 18.22
CA ILE A 204 0.12 16.91 18.71
C ILE A 204 -0.83 16.53 17.57
N GLU A 205 -0.82 17.26 16.46
CA GLU A 205 -1.62 17.00 15.26
C GLU A 205 -1.43 15.55 14.76
N CYS A 206 -0.19 15.08 14.71
CA CYS A 206 0.12 13.73 14.28
C CYS A 206 0.20 12.71 15.43
N HIS A 207 0.23 13.15 16.69
CA HIS A 207 0.53 12.30 17.83
C HIS A 207 -0.64 12.12 18.82
N THR A 208 -1.82 12.58 18.46
CA THR A 208 -3.03 12.42 19.28
C THR A 208 -4.21 12.01 18.40
N VAL A 209 -5.29 11.53 19.03
CA VAL A 209 -6.49 11.08 18.32
C VAL A 209 -7.35 12.27 17.93
N GLY A 210 -7.66 12.36 16.64
CA GLY A 210 -8.71 13.25 16.15
C GLY A 210 -8.40 14.74 16.17
N PHE A 211 -7.13 15.12 16.38
CA PHE A 211 -6.73 16.52 16.37
C PHE A 211 -7.00 17.16 15.00
N ASP A 212 -7.73 18.27 14.98
CA ASP A 212 -7.91 19.12 13.81
C ASP A 212 -8.00 20.59 14.25
N ALA A 213 -7.11 21.45 13.75
CA ALA A 213 -7.08 22.85 14.17
C ALA A 213 -8.24 23.70 13.60
N ASP A 214 -9.05 23.16 12.69
CA ASP A 214 -10.22 23.85 12.16
C ASP A 214 -11.34 23.91 13.22
N SER A 215 -11.74 25.12 13.59
CA SER A 215 -12.85 25.39 14.52
C SER A 215 -14.20 24.74 14.18
N LEU A 216 -14.38 24.27 12.94
CA LEU A 216 -15.57 23.56 12.51
C LEU A 216 -15.47 22.03 12.73
N ALA A 217 -14.29 21.50 13.04
CA ALA A 217 -14.01 20.08 13.30
C ALA A 217 -14.39 19.66 14.74
N VAL A 218 -15.62 19.97 15.16
CA VAL A 218 -16.11 19.63 16.51
C VAL A 218 -16.53 18.17 16.55
N ASN A 219 -15.56 17.28 16.77
CA ASN A 219 -15.67 15.83 16.63
C ASN A 219 -15.20 15.04 17.85
N HIS A 220 -15.02 15.71 18.99
CA HIS A 220 -14.50 15.11 20.23
C HIS A 220 -13.05 14.60 20.06
N GLY A 221 -12.27 15.31 19.22
CA GLY A 221 -10.84 15.11 19.07
C GLY A 221 -10.06 15.58 20.29
N PHE A 222 -8.75 15.33 20.29
CA PHE A 222 -7.88 15.74 21.39
C PHE A 222 -7.93 17.26 21.62
N ASP A 223 -7.99 18.06 20.57
CA ASP A 223 -8.13 19.52 20.59
C ASP A 223 -9.45 19.96 21.25
N ASP A 224 -10.59 19.42 20.81
CA ASP A 224 -11.91 19.71 21.39
C ASP A 224 -11.95 19.44 22.90
N VAL A 225 -11.44 18.27 23.30
CA VAL A 225 -11.45 17.85 24.70
C VAL A 225 -10.46 18.69 25.52
N ALA A 226 -9.28 18.99 24.97
CA ALA A 226 -8.30 19.86 25.62
C ALA A 226 -8.86 21.26 25.88
N ASP A 227 -9.49 21.86 24.88
CA ASP A 227 -10.12 23.18 24.97
C ASP A 227 -11.26 23.18 26.00
N SER A 228 -12.12 22.16 25.98
CA SER A 228 -13.25 22.04 26.91
C SER A 228 -12.80 21.93 28.38
N LEU A 229 -11.65 21.30 28.62
CA LEU A 229 -11.07 21.10 29.94
C LEU A 229 -10.10 22.23 30.35
N GLY A 230 -9.79 23.14 29.43
CA GLY A 230 -8.78 24.19 29.64
C GLY A 230 -7.39 23.62 29.88
N TRP A 231 -7.06 22.49 29.25
CA TRP A 231 -5.71 21.95 29.25
C TRP A 231 -4.82 22.79 28.32
N VAL A 232 -3.55 22.95 28.70
CA VAL A 232 -2.57 23.66 27.88
C VAL A 232 -1.33 22.79 27.73
N PHE A 233 -0.71 22.88 26.56
CA PHE A 233 0.53 22.17 26.29
C PHE A 233 1.63 22.61 27.29
N PRO A 234 2.43 21.67 27.85
CA PRO A 234 3.44 22.04 28.84
C PRO A 234 4.54 22.94 28.28
N ASP A 235 4.82 24.06 28.96
CA ASP A 235 5.94 24.97 28.62
C ASP A 235 7.33 24.30 28.72
N THR A 236 7.44 23.23 29.50
CA THR A 236 8.68 22.48 29.68
C THR A 236 8.39 20.98 29.68
N LEU A 237 9.08 20.27 28.79
CA LEU A 237 8.94 18.82 28.63
C LEU A 237 9.86 18.11 29.63
N ILE A 238 9.26 17.43 30.61
CA ILE A 238 9.98 16.73 31.68
C ILE A 238 9.28 15.42 32.04
N PRO A 239 10.02 14.41 32.54
CA PRO A 239 9.42 13.17 33.00
C PRO A 239 8.32 13.41 34.04
N GLY A 240 7.13 12.85 33.81
CA GLY A 240 5.96 12.96 34.69
C GLY A 240 4.90 13.94 34.20
N ASN A 241 5.12 14.63 33.08
CA ASN A 241 4.09 15.44 32.43
C ASN A 241 2.89 14.57 32.02
N PHE A 242 3.15 13.39 31.46
CA PHE A 242 2.08 12.47 31.07
C PHE A 242 1.33 11.87 32.27
N ASP A 243 2.03 11.56 33.37
CA ASP A 243 1.39 11.13 34.62
C ASP A 243 0.46 12.23 35.16
N SER A 244 0.89 13.49 35.08
CA SER A 244 0.08 14.65 35.46
C SER A 244 -1.16 14.80 34.57
N LEU A 245 -1.02 14.59 33.25
CA LEU A 245 -2.16 14.57 32.32
C LEU A 245 -3.16 13.48 32.73
N CYS A 246 -2.70 12.24 32.94
CA CYS A 246 -3.56 11.12 33.33
C CYS A 246 -4.28 11.38 34.67
N ALA A 247 -3.60 11.99 35.63
CA ALA A 247 -4.15 12.24 36.96
C ALA A 247 -5.19 13.38 36.98
N ASN A 248 -4.94 14.45 36.20
CA ASN A 248 -5.73 15.68 36.27
C ASN A 248 -6.78 15.78 35.14
N TYR A 249 -6.53 15.13 34.00
CA TYR A 249 -7.35 15.17 32.79
C TYR A 249 -7.53 13.76 32.20
N PRO A 250 -8.14 12.81 32.96
CA PRO A 250 -8.22 11.41 32.55
C PRO A 250 -9.01 11.18 31.25
N GLU A 251 -9.95 12.08 30.93
CA GLU A 251 -10.73 12.07 29.67
C GLU A 251 -9.84 12.44 28.47
N LEU A 252 -9.14 13.56 28.53
CA LEU A 252 -8.16 13.96 27.50
C LEU A 252 -7.06 12.90 27.31
N ALA A 253 -6.58 12.31 28.41
CA ALA A 253 -5.59 11.24 28.34
C ALA A 253 -6.05 10.06 27.47
N GLN A 254 -7.37 9.77 27.37
CA GLN A 254 -7.86 8.69 26.51
C GLN A 254 -7.70 8.95 25.02
N LEU A 255 -7.45 10.19 24.60
CA LEU A 255 -7.21 10.59 23.21
C LEU A 255 -5.72 10.84 22.92
N SER A 256 -4.84 10.52 23.87
CA SER A 256 -3.39 10.72 23.72
C SER A 256 -2.72 9.59 22.95
N ASN A 257 -1.59 9.88 22.31
CA ASN A 257 -0.83 8.96 21.44
C ASN A 257 -1.56 8.64 20.11
N ILE A 258 -0.85 7.94 19.21
CA ILE A 258 -1.41 7.50 17.93
C ILE A 258 -2.10 6.16 18.17
N GLN A 259 -3.42 6.14 18.16
CA GLN A 259 -4.26 4.99 18.51
C GLN A 259 -4.90 4.34 17.27
N CYS A 260 -5.79 3.37 17.53
CA CYS A 260 -6.55 2.65 16.50
C CYS A 260 -7.27 3.61 15.56
N GLU A 261 -7.94 4.63 16.11
CA GLU A 261 -8.79 5.52 15.34
C GLU A 261 -7.99 6.43 14.40
N ASN A 262 -6.70 6.72 14.66
CA ASN A 262 -5.87 7.46 13.71
C ASN A 262 -5.75 6.76 12.35
N CYS A 263 -5.84 5.43 12.31
CA CYS A 263 -5.74 4.64 11.08
C CYS A 263 -7.08 4.06 10.60
N HIS A 264 -8.04 3.88 11.51
CA HIS A 264 -9.32 3.21 11.25
C HIS A 264 -10.55 4.15 11.28
N GLY A 265 -10.31 5.43 11.56
CA GLY A 265 -11.35 6.45 11.70
C GLY A 265 -12.09 6.38 13.04
N PRO A 266 -13.02 7.32 13.28
CA PRO A 266 -13.72 7.48 14.56
C PRO A 266 -14.61 6.29 14.93
N GLY A 267 -14.47 5.79 16.15
CA GLY A 267 -15.12 4.58 16.64
C GLY A 267 -16.45 4.79 17.37
N GLN A 268 -16.88 6.02 17.66
CA GLN A 268 -18.04 6.27 18.52
C GLN A 268 -19.31 5.54 18.07
N ASN A 269 -19.58 5.51 16.76
CA ASN A 269 -20.78 4.90 16.19
C ASN A 269 -20.54 3.49 15.63
N HIS A 270 -19.36 2.90 15.87
CA HIS A 270 -19.02 1.58 15.35
C HIS A 270 -19.96 0.49 15.86
N GLY A 271 -20.27 0.53 17.16
CA GLY A 271 -21.21 -0.36 17.83
C GLY A 271 -20.94 -1.86 17.69
N GLY A 272 -19.68 -2.26 17.39
CA GLY A 272 -19.31 -3.64 17.13
C GLY A 272 -19.80 -4.17 15.78
N THR A 273 -20.25 -3.30 14.88
CA THR A 273 -20.71 -3.66 13.53
C THR A 273 -19.53 -3.63 12.58
N ALA A 274 -19.13 -4.77 12.03
CA ALA A 274 -18.05 -4.81 11.04
C ALA A 274 -18.36 -3.87 9.86
N GLY A 275 -17.36 -3.09 9.42
CA GLY A 275 -17.47 -2.15 8.29
C GLY A 275 -17.84 -0.70 8.63
N THR A 276 -18.08 -0.36 9.90
CA THR A 276 -18.32 1.03 10.34
C THR A 276 -17.08 1.72 10.92
N VAL A 277 -16.03 0.95 11.21
CA VAL A 277 -14.63 1.43 11.26
C VAL A 277 -13.95 0.91 10.01
N ASP A 278 -13.04 1.70 9.47
CA ASP A 278 -12.49 1.42 8.17
C ASP A 278 -11.26 0.53 8.27
N TRP A 279 -11.00 -0.23 7.21
CA TRP A 279 -9.77 -0.97 7.04
C TRP A 279 -9.32 -0.80 5.59
N THR A 280 -8.10 -0.31 5.43
CA THR A 280 -7.56 0.00 4.12
C THR A 280 -6.07 -0.32 4.07
N TYR A 281 -5.59 -0.66 2.88
CA TYR A 281 -4.18 -0.73 2.56
C TYR A 281 -3.64 0.56 1.96
N ASN A 282 -4.48 1.58 1.79
CA ASN A 282 -4.06 2.84 1.18
C ASN A 282 -2.99 3.52 2.05
N GLU A 283 -1.97 4.08 1.42
CA GLU A 283 -0.84 4.74 2.07
C GLU A 283 -1.24 6.02 2.81
N GLY A 284 -2.38 6.63 2.47
CA GLY A 284 -2.89 7.87 3.05
C GLY A 284 -3.03 7.79 4.58
N VAL A 285 -3.32 6.60 5.13
CA VAL A 285 -3.38 6.38 6.58
C VAL A 285 -2.03 6.61 7.27
N CYS A 286 -0.93 6.45 6.54
CA CYS A 286 0.43 6.76 7.00
C CYS A 286 0.81 8.19 6.62
N GLY A 287 0.52 8.59 5.38
CA GLY A 287 0.89 9.87 4.79
C GLY A 287 0.34 11.10 5.51
N GLN A 288 -0.81 10.99 6.16
CA GLN A 288 -1.36 12.05 7.02
C GLN A 288 -0.38 12.56 8.10
N CYS A 289 0.61 11.74 8.50
CA CYS A 289 1.65 12.13 9.47
C CYS A 289 3.07 11.95 8.94
N HIS A 290 3.30 10.95 8.08
CA HIS A 290 4.63 10.58 7.56
C HIS A 290 4.95 11.20 6.20
N ASP A 291 4.30 12.33 5.92
CA ASP A 291 4.58 13.19 4.78
C ASP A 291 4.52 14.67 5.15
N ALA A 292 5.36 15.04 6.14
CA ALA A 292 5.46 16.41 6.61
C ALA A 292 6.69 17.09 5.98
N PRO A 293 6.51 18.11 5.09
CA PRO A 293 7.62 18.84 4.48
C PRO A 293 8.64 19.31 5.52
N THR A 294 9.93 19.11 5.23
CA THR A 294 11.13 19.39 6.06
C THR A 294 11.50 18.36 7.13
N HIS A 295 10.61 17.43 7.51
CA HIS A 295 10.91 16.38 8.50
C HIS A 295 9.82 15.29 8.45
N HIS A 296 10.19 14.01 8.32
CA HIS A 296 9.26 12.88 8.10
C HIS A 296 8.67 12.80 6.68
N MET A 297 9.55 12.71 5.67
CA MET A 297 9.22 12.63 4.23
C MET A 297 9.11 11.18 3.73
N PHE A 298 8.63 10.25 4.55
CA PHE A 298 8.66 8.82 4.17
C PHE A 298 7.70 8.50 3.03
N SER A 299 6.52 9.10 3.02
CA SER A 299 5.58 8.91 1.90
C SER A 299 6.11 9.55 0.63
N SER A 300 6.62 10.79 0.69
CA SER A 300 7.32 11.41 -0.45
C SER A 300 8.45 10.54 -1.01
N GLN A 301 9.32 9.99 -0.14
CA GLN A 301 10.37 9.06 -0.56
C GLN A 301 9.82 7.80 -1.23
N TRP A 302 8.75 7.24 -0.66
CA TRP A 302 8.09 6.06 -1.23
C TRP A 302 7.44 6.37 -2.58
N GLN A 303 6.82 7.54 -2.75
CA GLN A 303 6.20 7.96 -4.00
C GLN A 303 7.23 8.02 -5.14
N GLU A 304 8.48 8.40 -4.86
CA GLU A 304 9.60 8.40 -5.81
C GLU A 304 10.14 6.99 -6.14
N SER A 305 9.75 5.98 -5.38
CA SER A 305 10.18 4.60 -5.60
C SER A 305 9.41 3.91 -6.74
N LYS A 306 9.86 2.73 -7.16
CA LYS A 306 9.05 1.86 -8.05
C LYS A 306 7.97 1.08 -7.32
N HIS A 307 7.99 1.03 -5.99
CA HIS A 307 6.95 0.36 -5.22
C HIS A 307 5.63 1.13 -5.26
N SER A 308 5.65 2.47 -5.32
CA SER A 308 4.43 3.29 -5.48
C SER A 308 3.68 3.04 -6.80
N HIS A 309 4.38 2.50 -7.80
CA HIS A 309 3.84 2.20 -9.13
C HIS A 309 3.67 0.70 -9.38
N SER A 310 3.82 -0.15 -8.36
CA SER A 310 3.76 -1.60 -8.54
C SER A 310 2.39 -2.09 -9.03
N ALA A 311 1.33 -1.34 -8.73
CA ALA A 311 -0.05 -1.65 -9.11
C ALA A 311 -0.48 -1.05 -10.47
N ASP A 312 0.32 -0.19 -11.10
CA ASP A 312 -0.04 0.48 -12.38
C ASP A 312 -0.08 -0.49 -13.57
N MET A 313 0.51 -1.69 -13.41
CA MET A 313 0.56 -2.70 -14.45
C MET A 313 -0.72 -3.55 -14.45
N GLY A 314 -1.74 -3.12 -15.21
CA GLY A 314 -3.08 -3.75 -15.24
C GLY A 314 -3.12 -5.28 -15.41
N PHE A 315 -2.22 -5.87 -16.20
CA PHE A 315 -2.14 -7.33 -16.37
C PHE A 315 -1.56 -8.05 -15.15
N VAL A 316 -0.73 -7.37 -14.36
CA VAL A 316 -0.09 -7.91 -13.15
C VAL A 316 -1.09 -7.93 -12.01
N VAL A 317 -1.86 -6.86 -11.84
CA VAL A 317 -2.83 -6.73 -10.74
C VAL A 317 -4.10 -7.58 -10.92
N SER A 318 -4.30 -8.15 -12.11
CA SER A 318 -5.37 -9.10 -12.40
C SER A 318 -4.95 -10.57 -12.29
N ASN A 319 -3.67 -10.85 -12.02
CA ASN A 319 -3.14 -12.19 -11.89
C ASN A 319 -2.79 -12.52 -10.42
N THR A 320 -3.47 -13.52 -9.87
CA THR A 320 -3.28 -13.94 -8.48
C THR A 320 -1.85 -14.40 -8.15
N SER A 321 -1.08 -14.92 -9.12
CA SER A 321 0.33 -15.25 -8.87
C SER A 321 1.21 -14.02 -8.72
N CYS A 322 0.86 -12.92 -9.37
CA CYS A 322 1.66 -11.71 -9.41
C CYS A 322 1.33 -10.76 -8.25
N ILE A 323 0.05 -10.63 -7.87
CA ILE A 323 -0.36 -9.68 -6.83
C ILE A 323 0.31 -9.90 -5.47
N THR A 324 0.74 -11.12 -5.17
CA THR A 324 1.53 -11.47 -3.98
C THR A 324 2.70 -10.51 -3.72
N CYS A 325 3.41 -10.09 -4.76
CA CYS A 325 4.59 -9.21 -4.62
C CYS A 325 4.34 -7.81 -5.20
N MET A 326 3.14 -7.54 -5.69
CA MET A 326 2.85 -6.36 -6.50
C MET A 326 1.77 -5.47 -5.88
N THR A 327 1.03 -5.97 -4.88
CA THR A 327 0.07 -5.19 -4.09
C THR A 327 0.27 -5.44 -2.61
N SER A 328 0.01 -4.43 -1.78
CA SER A 328 0.12 -4.57 -0.32
C SER A 328 -0.84 -5.64 0.22
N GLY A 329 -2.06 -5.68 -0.32
CA GLY A 329 -3.04 -6.70 0.08
C GLY A 329 -2.65 -8.11 -0.34
N GLY A 330 -2.15 -8.29 -1.56
CA GLY A 330 -1.66 -9.59 -2.02
C GLY A 330 -0.49 -10.10 -1.18
N PHE A 331 0.41 -9.20 -0.78
CA PHE A 331 1.52 -9.52 0.11
C PHE A 331 1.06 -9.95 1.49
N VAL A 332 0.22 -9.14 2.15
CA VAL A 332 -0.26 -9.43 3.50
C VAL A 332 -1.11 -10.71 3.53
N ASP A 333 -2.01 -10.88 2.56
CA ASP A 333 -2.85 -12.09 2.52
C ASP A 333 -2.03 -13.35 2.26
N SER A 334 -1.13 -13.33 1.27
CA SER A 334 -0.36 -14.52 0.88
C SER A 334 0.83 -14.81 1.77
N ILE A 335 1.74 -13.84 1.89
CA ILE A 335 3.04 -14.06 2.51
C ILE A 335 2.92 -14.05 4.02
N ILE A 336 2.11 -13.14 4.58
CA ILE A 336 1.99 -12.96 6.02
C ILE A 336 0.93 -13.90 6.60
N ASN A 337 -0.26 -13.94 5.98
CA ASN A 337 -1.39 -14.70 6.52
C ASN A 337 -1.50 -16.13 5.95
N GLY A 338 -0.77 -16.46 4.88
CA GLY A 338 -0.83 -17.78 4.24
C GLY A 338 -2.14 -18.06 3.49
N ASN A 339 -2.91 -17.02 3.17
CA ASN A 339 -4.18 -17.11 2.46
C ASN A 339 -3.96 -16.95 0.95
N PRO A 340 -4.86 -17.49 0.09
CA PRO A 340 -4.81 -17.17 -1.34
C PRO A 340 -5.03 -15.67 -1.57
N PRO A 341 -4.25 -15.02 -2.45
CA PRO A 341 -4.42 -13.59 -2.67
C PRO A 341 -5.69 -13.31 -3.46
N VAL A 342 -6.35 -12.20 -3.14
CA VAL A 342 -7.60 -11.77 -3.76
C VAL A 342 -7.35 -10.52 -4.60
N VAL A 343 -7.88 -10.52 -5.83
CA VAL A 343 -7.85 -9.32 -6.68
C VAL A 343 -8.82 -8.30 -6.08
N ALA A 344 -8.28 -7.21 -5.55
CA ALA A 344 -9.06 -6.10 -5.02
C ALA A 344 -9.61 -5.23 -6.16
N GLU A 345 -10.74 -4.58 -5.91
CA GLU A 345 -11.29 -3.56 -6.82
C GLU A 345 -10.35 -2.37 -6.97
N PHE A 346 -9.74 -1.95 -5.85
CA PHE A 346 -8.70 -0.93 -5.77
C PHE A 346 -7.41 -1.58 -5.27
N PRO A 347 -6.57 -2.15 -6.15
CA PRO A 347 -5.33 -2.77 -5.75
C PRO A 347 -4.33 -1.69 -5.31
N GLU A 348 -4.04 -1.65 -4.00
CA GLU A 348 -3.04 -0.73 -3.46
C GLU A 348 -1.62 -1.24 -3.76
N PRO A 349 -0.73 -0.39 -4.29
CA PRO A 349 0.66 -0.76 -4.56
C PRO A 349 1.39 -1.21 -3.30
N ILE A 350 2.58 -1.81 -3.45
CA ILE A 350 3.44 -2.14 -2.31
C ILE A 350 3.79 -0.84 -1.59
N ASN A 351 3.34 -0.69 -0.34
CA ASN A 351 3.53 0.52 0.45
C ASN A 351 3.91 0.17 1.90
N CYS A 352 3.81 1.16 2.79
CA CYS A 352 4.17 1.06 4.20
C CYS A 352 3.63 -0.22 4.87
N ILE A 353 2.35 -0.55 4.66
CA ILE A 353 1.66 -1.65 5.36
C ILE A 353 2.13 -3.03 4.90
N ALA A 354 2.71 -3.15 3.71
CA ALA A 354 3.31 -4.40 3.25
C ALA A 354 4.54 -4.74 4.09
N CYS A 355 5.35 -3.73 4.43
CA CYS A 355 6.60 -3.94 5.17
C CYS A 355 6.42 -3.85 6.69
N HIS A 356 5.58 -2.93 7.17
CA HIS A 356 5.44 -2.60 8.58
C HIS A 356 4.11 -3.08 9.16
N ASP A 357 4.15 -3.59 10.39
CA ASP A 357 2.98 -3.92 11.18
C ASP A 357 2.68 -2.80 12.20
N PRO A 358 1.62 -2.01 12.03
CA PRO A 358 1.27 -0.95 12.98
C PRO A 358 0.79 -1.50 14.33
N HIS A 359 0.51 -2.80 14.44
CA HIS A 359 -0.01 -3.42 15.65
C HIS A 359 1.03 -4.26 16.41
N ASP A 360 2.20 -4.53 15.84
CA ASP A 360 3.18 -5.45 16.43
C ASP A 360 4.60 -4.89 16.36
N ALA A 361 5.25 -4.83 17.53
CA ALA A 361 6.62 -4.37 17.71
C ALA A 361 7.61 -5.51 18.00
N THR A 362 7.22 -6.76 17.75
CA THR A 362 8.07 -7.95 17.95
C THR A 362 9.39 -7.84 17.19
N ASN A 363 9.33 -7.34 15.95
CA ASN A 363 10.49 -7.18 15.09
C ASN A 363 10.99 -5.72 15.09
N SER A 364 12.30 -5.55 14.86
CA SER A 364 12.90 -4.22 14.72
C SER A 364 12.17 -3.41 13.65
N HIS A 365 12.01 -2.11 13.90
CA HIS A 365 11.27 -1.19 13.01
C HIS A 365 9.84 -1.64 12.68
N GLN A 366 9.23 -2.48 13.53
CA GLN A 366 7.90 -3.07 13.31
C GLN A 366 7.80 -3.81 11.96
N LEU A 367 8.88 -4.42 11.48
CA LEU A 367 8.84 -5.15 10.21
C LEU A 367 7.99 -6.43 10.32
N ARG A 368 7.16 -6.73 9.33
CA ARG A 368 6.36 -7.96 9.29
C ARG A 368 7.22 -9.21 9.18
N LEU A 369 8.35 -9.11 8.48
CA LEU A 369 9.30 -10.20 8.26
C LEU A 369 10.68 -9.80 8.74
N PHE A 370 11.30 -10.70 9.49
CA PHE A 370 12.63 -10.50 10.07
C PHE A 370 13.34 -11.86 10.21
N GLY A 371 14.64 -11.89 9.95
CA GLY A 371 15.48 -13.07 10.18
C GLY A 371 15.55 -13.99 8.97
N THR A 372 15.22 -15.27 9.12
CA THR A 372 15.49 -16.29 8.09
C THR A 372 14.36 -16.39 7.05
N VAL A 373 14.74 -16.43 5.76
CA VAL A 373 13.85 -16.64 4.62
C VAL A 373 14.20 -17.97 3.94
N ASP A 374 13.17 -18.70 3.49
CA ASP A 374 13.34 -19.89 2.65
C ASP A 374 13.24 -19.50 1.16
N LEU A 375 14.35 -19.59 0.44
CA LEU A 375 14.44 -19.36 -0.99
C LEU A 375 14.49 -20.71 -1.71
N TYR A 376 13.32 -21.35 -1.79
CA TYR A 376 13.09 -22.60 -2.52
C TYR A 376 13.97 -23.77 -2.05
N GLY A 377 14.08 -23.94 -0.73
CA GLY A 377 14.88 -24.97 -0.07
C GLY A 377 16.22 -24.46 0.47
N ASN A 378 16.55 -23.19 0.25
CA ASN A 378 17.75 -22.53 0.74
C ASN A 378 17.38 -21.57 1.87
N LEU A 379 17.73 -21.93 3.11
CA LEU A 379 17.51 -21.07 4.27
C LEU A 379 18.60 -19.99 4.33
N VAL A 380 18.18 -18.74 4.25
CA VAL A 380 19.04 -17.56 4.26
C VAL A 380 18.71 -16.69 5.46
N ASN A 381 19.71 -16.40 6.30
CA ASN A 381 19.54 -15.41 7.36
C ASN A 381 19.56 -14.00 6.75
N ALA A 382 18.40 -13.39 6.55
CA ALA A 382 18.22 -12.10 5.90
C ALA A 382 18.09 -10.91 6.88
N ASP A 383 18.00 -11.16 8.19
CA ASP A 383 17.82 -10.13 9.21
C ASP A 383 16.66 -9.17 8.83
N ILE A 384 16.86 -7.85 8.88
CA ILE A 384 15.89 -6.84 8.43
C ILE A 384 15.60 -6.87 6.91
N SER A 385 16.45 -7.49 6.09
CA SER A 385 16.22 -7.66 4.65
C SER A 385 15.27 -8.82 4.31
N ALA A 386 14.75 -9.55 5.30
CA ALA A 386 13.79 -10.63 5.06
C ALA A 386 12.59 -10.16 4.24
N VAL A 387 12.09 -8.95 4.51
CA VAL A 387 10.99 -8.33 3.77
C VAL A 387 11.30 -8.06 2.29
N CYS A 388 12.58 -7.82 1.95
CA CYS A 388 13.01 -7.63 0.56
C CYS A 388 13.10 -8.98 -0.17
N MET A 389 13.73 -9.96 0.49
CA MET A 389 14.13 -11.22 -0.16
C MET A 389 12.94 -12.14 -0.46
N VAL A 390 11.81 -11.98 0.23
CA VAL A 390 10.58 -12.75 -0.08
C VAL A 390 9.93 -12.36 -1.42
N CYS A 391 10.21 -11.17 -1.94
CA CYS A 391 9.70 -10.71 -3.23
C CYS A 391 10.80 -10.68 -4.31
N HIS A 392 12.00 -10.24 -3.94
CA HIS A 392 13.13 -10.10 -4.87
C HIS A 392 13.97 -11.38 -4.97
N ASN A 393 13.32 -12.45 -5.39
CA ASN A 393 13.92 -13.77 -5.62
C ASN A 393 13.53 -14.33 -6.99
N ASP A 394 14.23 -15.36 -7.44
CA ASP A 394 14.03 -15.97 -8.76
C ASP A 394 12.74 -16.80 -8.93
N GLN A 395 11.92 -16.87 -7.89
CA GLN A 395 10.71 -17.69 -7.83
C GLN A 395 10.92 -19.20 -8.07
N GLY A 396 12.14 -19.71 -7.82
CA GLY A 396 12.49 -21.11 -8.00
C GLY A 396 12.68 -21.51 -9.46
N ALA A 397 13.09 -20.55 -10.31
CA ALA A 397 13.30 -20.75 -11.74
C ALA A 397 14.23 -21.95 -12.03
N GLN A 398 13.84 -22.75 -13.03
CA GLN A 398 14.58 -23.92 -13.46
C GLN A 398 15.45 -23.64 -14.69
N VAL A 399 16.40 -24.54 -14.98
CA VAL A 399 17.27 -24.43 -16.16
C VAL A 399 16.43 -24.40 -17.44
N GLY A 400 16.59 -23.33 -18.23
CA GLY A 400 15.86 -23.11 -19.47
C GLY A 400 14.62 -22.22 -19.32
N GLU A 401 14.28 -21.84 -18.09
CA GLU A 401 13.25 -20.83 -17.80
C GLU A 401 13.85 -19.42 -17.77
N SER A 402 13.00 -18.42 -17.99
CA SER A 402 13.38 -17.02 -17.80
C SER A 402 13.49 -16.73 -16.31
N VAL A 403 14.66 -16.25 -15.88
CA VAL A 403 14.86 -15.77 -14.52
C VAL A 403 14.37 -14.33 -14.43
N HIS A 404 13.53 -14.06 -13.43
CA HIS A 404 13.09 -12.71 -13.10
C HIS A 404 13.63 -12.33 -11.71
N HIS A 405 14.19 -11.12 -11.58
CA HIS A 405 14.52 -10.50 -10.29
C HIS A 405 15.16 -11.44 -9.24
N SER A 406 16.27 -12.09 -9.61
CA SER A 406 17.05 -13.02 -8.76
C SER A 406 18.03 -12.32 -7.83
N GLN A 407 17.68 -11.13 -7.31
CA GLN A 407 18.60 -10.34 -6.50
C GLN A 407 19.03 -11.09 -5.23
N SER A 408 18.12 -11.83 -4.61
CA SER A 408 18.41 -12.62 -3.41
C SER A 408 19.41 -13.73 -3.68
N GLU A 409 19.15 -14.57 -4.69
CA GLU A 409 20.02 -15.68 -5.09
C GLU A 409 21.40 -15.16 -5.54
N MET A 410 21.41 -14.09 -6.34
CA MET A 410 22.63 -13.47 -6.82
C MET A 410 23.46 -12.88 -5.67
N PHE A 411 22.82 -12.23 -4.71
CA PHE A 411 23.51 -11.70 -3.54
C PHE A 411 24.12 -12.85 -2.74
N GLU A 412 23.36 -13.87 -2.39
CA GLU A 412 23.82 -15.03 -1.61
C GLU A 412 24.80 -15.95 -2.36
N GLY A 413 24.86 -15.84 -3.69
CA GLY A 413 25.75 -16.61 -4.55
C GLY A 413 25.25 -18.04 -4.80
N PHE A 414 23.94 -18.23 -4.98
CA PHE A 414 23.35 -19.46 -5.49
C PHE A 414 22.33 -19.18 -6.61
N GLY A 415 21.55 -20.18 -7.04
CA GLY A 415 20.49 -20.03 -8.06
C GLY A 415 20.96 -20.07 -9.52
N GLY A 416 22.26 -19.86 -9.77
CA GLY A 416 22.86 -20.01 -11.10
C GLY A 416 23.14 -21.46 -11.51
N TYR A 417 23.14 -21.72 -12.84
CA TYR A 417 23.64 -22.99 -13.39
C TYR A 417 25.17 -22.98 -13.46
N GLU A 418 25.81 -23.89 -12.74
CA GLU A 418 27.27 -24.00 -12.70
C GLU A 418 27.79 -25.01 -13.74
N TYR A 419 28.72 -24.59 -14.60
CA TYR A 419 29.36 -25.48 -15.55
C TYR A 419 30.48 -26.29 -14.87
N ALA A 420 30.46 -27.61 -15.09
CA ALA A 420 31.47 -28.52 -14.55
C ALA A 420 32.90 -28.05 -14.91
N GLY A 421 33.79 -28.08 -13.90
CA GLY A 421 35.19 -27.68 -14.05
C GLY A 421 35.47 -26.18 -13.86
N HIS A 422 34.44 -25.38 -13.58
CA HIS A 422 34.58 -23.96 -13.21
C HIS A 422 34.39 -23.77 -11.71
N ASN A 423 34.95 -22.70 -11.17
CA ASN A 423 34.77 -22.28 -9.78
C ASN A 423 34.06 -20.94 -9.74
N TYR A 424 32.95 -20.86 -9.01
CA TYR A 424 32.10 -19.67 -8.91
C TYR A 424 32.16 -19.16 -7.47
N PRO A 425 32.97 -18.13 -7.18
CA PRO A 425 33.04 -17.57 -5.84
C PRO A 425 31.84 -16.64 -5.56
N SER A 426 31.25 -16.75 -4.37
CA SER A 426 30.27 -15.76 -3.89
C SER A 426 30.93 -14.43 -3.56
N ALA A 427 30.17 -13.34 -3.61
CA ALA A 427 30.64 -12.02 -3.24
C ALA A 427 31.02 -11.96 -1.76
N ALA A 428 32.13 -11.30 -1.41
CA ALA A 428 32.52 -11.09 -0.01
C ALA A 428 31.45 -10.33 0.81
N HIS A 429 30.63 -9.51 0.13
CA HIS A 429 29.52 -8.76 0.72
C HIS A 429 28.48 -9.66 1.41
N THR A 430 28.29 -10.91 0.96
CA THR A 430 27.42 -11.89 1.65
C THR A 430 27.75 -12.07 3.12
N SER A 431 29.05 -12.04 3.44
CA SER A 431 29.56 -12.26 4.79
C SER A 431 29.89 -10.97 5.52
N ALA A 432 30.15 -9.88 4.78
CA ALA A 432 30.58 -8.60 5.33
C ALA A 432 29.40 -7.68 5.69
N VAL A 433 28.24 -7.87 5.06
CA VAL A 433 27.07 -6.98 5.21
C VAL A 433 25.91 -7.76 5.80
N THR A 434 25.67 -7.62 7.10
CA THR A 434 24.65 -8.39 7.83
C THR A 434 23.22 -7.94 7.52
N GLU A 435 23.02 -6.64 7.29
CA GLU A 435 21.72 -6.06 6.93
C GLU A 435 21.37 -6.21 5.45
N LYS A 436 22.27 -6.80 4.65
CA LYS A 436 22.11 -7.14 3.22
C LYS A 436 21.58 -5.98 2.36
N CYS A 437 20.39 -6.14 1.79
CA CYS A 437 19.77 -5.21 0.85
C CYS A 437 19.60 -3.82 1.47
N VAL A 438 19.09 -3.78 2.70
CA VAL A 438 18.80 -2.55 3.46
C VAL A 438 20.07 -1.70 3.65
N HIS A 439 21.21 -2.34 3.91
CA HIS A 439 22.49 -1.64 4.13
C HIS A 439 22.89 -0.71 2.98
N CYS A 440 22.61 -1.13 1.74
CA CYS A 440 22.96 -0.35 0.55
C CYS A 440 21.77 0.49 0.08
N HIS A 441 20.62 -0.14 -0.11
CA HIS A 441 19.47 0.48 -0.74
C HIS A 441 18.76 1.51 0.14
N MET A 442 18.82 1.34 1.46
CA MET A 442 18.21 2.27 2.41
C MET A 442 19.26 3.11 3.15
N ALA A 443 20.51 3.11 2.69
CA ALA A 443 21.55 3.96 3.26
C ALA A 443 21.12 5.43 3.19
N ALA A 444 21.12 6.11 4.33
CA ALA A 444 20.79 7.52 4.41
C ALA A 444 21.89 8.37 3.76
N VAL A 445 21.47 9.39 3.01
CA VAL A 445 22.37 10.40 2.45
C VAL A 445 22.74 11.38 3.56
N THR A 446 24.02 11.46 3.93
CA THR A 446 24.48 12.30 5.04
C THR A 446 25.39 13.47 4.61
N ASP A 447 25.56 13.69 3.31
CA ASP A 447 26.46 14.72 2.80
C ASP A 447 25.77 16.08 2.72
N THR A 448 26.24 17.01 3.56
CA THR A 448 25.76 18.39 3.63
C THR A 448 26.12 19.25 2.41
N LEU A 449 26.93 18.72 1.48
CA LEU A 449 27.29 19.38 0.23
C LEU A 449 26.30 19.09 -0.91
N LEU A 450 25.44 18.09 -0.74
CA LEU A 450 24.40 17.79 -1.73
C LEU A 450 23.22 18.76 -1.57
N PRO A 451 22.43 18.97 -2.65
CA PRO A 451 21.24 19.79 -2.57
C PRO A 451 20.30 19.34 -1.46
N ASP A 452 19.75 20.30 -0.72
CA ASP A 452 18.65 20.06 0.21
C ASP A 452 17.54 19.31 -0.56
N SER A 453 16.96 18.26 0.05
CA SER A 453 15.97 17.33 -0.51
C SER A 453 16.48 16.14 -1.35
N ILE A 454 17.77 16.02 -1.64
CA ILE A 454 18.25 14.84 -2.40
C ILE A 454 17.92 13.50 -1.71
N GLU A 455 17.81 13.51 -0.38
CA GLU A 455 17.39 12.36 0.43
C GLU A 455 15.97 11.86 0.11
N ASN A 456 15.17 12.67 -0.57
CA ASN A 456 13.84 12.31 -1.06
C ASN A 456 13.89 11.47 -2.36
N TYR A 457 15.04 11.44 -3.04
CA TYR A 457 15.21 10.77 -4.34
C TYR A 457 16.27 9.66 -4.32
N LEU A 458 16.99 9.51 -3.21
CA LEU A 458 18.14 8.62 -3.10
C LEU A 458 18.20 7.94 -1.72
N GLY A 459 18.37 6.61 -1.70
CA GLY A 459 18.43 5.84 -0.47
C GLY A 459 17.10 5.82 0.30
N ASN A 460 17.17 5.61 1.61
CA ASN A 460 16.02 5.60 2.50
C ASN A 460 14.83 4.79 1.93
N HIS A 461 13.61 5.35 1.94
CA HIS A 461 12.41 4.71 1.38
C HIS A 461 12.20 4.97 -0.12
N THR A 462 13.22 5.48 -0.83
CA THR A 462 13.24 5.48 -2.30
C THR A 462 13.82 4.16 -2.83
N TRP A 463 14.66 3.50 -2.01
CA TRP A 463 15.52 2.37 -2.35
C TRP A 463 16.48 2.62 -3.52
N SER A 464 16.54 3.87 -4.00
CA SER A 464 17.27 4.25 -5.18
C SER A 464 18.76 4.36 -4.87
N MET A 465 19.56 3.78 -5.75
CA MET A 465 21.01 3.88 -5.70
C MET A 465 21.54 5.01 -6.58
N VAL A 466 20.72 5.54 -7.49
CA VAL A 466 21.12 6.57 -8.46
C VAL A 466 20.01 7.60 -8.60
N PHE A 467 20.36 8.88 -8.52
CA PHE A 467 19.49 9.99 -8.87
C PHE A 467 20.14 10.83 -9.97
N ILE A 468 19.37 11.20 -10.99
CA ILE A 468 19.86 11.99 -12.13
C ILE A 468 19.08 13.29 -12.16
N ASP A 469 19.79 14.40 -12.00
CA ASP A 469 19.28 15.77 -12.11
C ASP A 469 20.13 16.50 -13.16
N ASP A 470 19.74 16.38 -14.43
CA ASP A 470 20.54 16.77 -15.60
C ASP A 470 21.17 18.18 -15.44
N PRO A 471 22.52 18.31 -15.46
CA PRO A 471 23.53 17.34 -15.93
C PRO A 471 24.18 16.45 -14.87
N ASP A 472 23.77 16.56 -13.62
CA ASP A 472 24.39 15.90 -12.49
C ASP A 472 23.84 14.48 -12.25
N THR A 473 24.70 13.59 -11.76
CA THR A 473 24.32 12.23 -11.36
C THR A 473 24.88 11.95 -9.99
N PHE A 474 24.01 11.51 -9.10
CA PHE A 474 24.30 11.23 -7.70
C PHE A 474 24.20 9.74 -7.45
N TYR A 475 25.18 9.19 -6.72
CA TYR A 475 25.27 7.77 -6.41
C TYR A 475 25.15 7.58 -4.90
N ASN A 476 24.25 6.70 -4.46
CA ASN A 476 24.14 6.32 -3.05
C ASN A 476 25.27 5.37 -2.65
N ILE A 477 26.46 5.92 -2.45
CA ILE A 477 27.64 5.16 -2.01
C ILE A 477 27.80 5.16 -0.49
N TYR A 478 26.87 5.74 0.27
CA TYR A 478 27.02 5.95 1.71
C TYR A 478 27.14 4.64 2.48
N GLY A 479 26.37 3.62 2.11
CA GLY A 479 26.51 2.26 2.66
C GLY A 479 27.90 1.65 2.40
N CYS A 480 28.64 2.11 1.39
CA CYS A 480 29.98 1.60 1.10
C CYS A 480 31.08 2.28 1.94
N THR A 481 30.82 3.50 2.45
CA THR A 481 31.87 4.39 2.96
C THR A 481 32.58 3.86 4.20
N GLU A 482 31.89 3.07 5.03
CA GLU A 482 32.47 2.46 6.22
C GLU A 482 33.64 1.52 5.90
N CYS A 483 33.54 0.77 4.79
CA CYS A 483 34.54 -0.23 4.40
C CYS A 483 35.47 0.25 3.28
N HIS A 484 34.98 1.09 2.37
CA HIS A 484 35.68 1.46 1.14
C HIS A 484 36.12 2.93 1.07
N GLY A 485 35.72 3.76 2.03
CA GLY A 485 35.90 5.20 1.94
C GLY A 485 35.06 5.83 0.82
N THR A 486 35.45 7.02 0.37
CA THR A 486 34.72 7.72 -0.70
C THR A 486 34.95 7.06 -2.06
N LEU A 487 33.85 6.66 -2.71
CA LEU A 487 33.83 6.13 -4.06
C LEU A 487 33.20 7.16 -5.02
N PRO A 488 33.67 7.26 -6.28
CA PRO A 488 33.08 8.18 -7.25
C PRO A 488 31.75 7.67 -7.82
N ASN A 489 31.56 6.35 -7.85
CA ASN A 489 30.38 5.65 -8.37
C ASN A 489 30.45 4.16 -7.97
N PHE A 490 29.53 3.35 -8.50
CA PHE A 490 29.48 1.90 -8.25
C PHE A 490 30.45 1.06 -9.11
N ASP A 491 31.16 1.64 -10.08
CA ASP A 491 32.09 0.90 -10.94
C ASP A 491 33.46 0.69 -10.27
N VAL A 492 33.44 -0.08 -9.19
CA VAL A 492 34.65 -0.40 -8.43
C VAL A 492 35.51 -1.38 -9.24
N ASN A 493 36.75 -0.97 -9.52
CA ASN A 493 37.73 -1.73 -10.32
C ASN A 493 37.25 -2.12 -11.74
N GLY A 494 36.30 -1.39 -12.32
CA GLY A 494 35.79 -1.65 -13.67
C GLY A 494 34.80 -2.82 -13.76
N THR A 495 34.27 -3.28 -12.61
CA THR A 495 33.35 -4.43 -12.53
C THR A 495 32.05 -4.19 -13.30
N GLN A 496 31.42 -3.03 -13.15
CA GLN A 496 30.17 -2.72 -13.84
C GLN A 496 30.39 -2.57 -15.34
N THR A 497 31.51 -1.95 -15.73
CA THR A 497 31.91 -1.86 -17.14
C THR A 497 32.15 -3.25 -17.75
N LEU A 498 32.82 -4.15 -17.02
CA LEU A 498 33.04 -5.51 -17.48
C LEU A 498 31.73 -6.29 -17.67
N ILE A 499 30.85 -6.28 -16.65
CA ILE A 499 29.57 -7.01 -16.71
C ILE A 499 28.67 -6.47 -17.81
N SER A 500 28.53 -5.15 -17.95
CA SER A 500 27.72 -4.55 -19.02
C SER A 500 28.27 -4.88 -20.42
N THR A 501 29.60 -4.91 -20.59
CA THR A 501 30.22 -5.34 -21.87
C THR A 501 29.89 -6.79 -22.18
N LEU A 502 30.03 -7.69 -21.20
CA LEU A 502 29.69 -9.11 -21.38
C LEU A 502 28.23 -9.32 -21.73
N LEU A 503 27.30 -8.57 -21.10
CA LEU A 503 25.88 -8.65 -21.40
C LEU A 503 25.53 -8.13 -22.79
N ASN A 504 26.25 -7.11 -23.30
CA ASN A 504 26.05 -6.60 -24.65
C ASN A 504 26.61 -7.54 -25.74
N ASP A 505 27.53 -8.43 -25.38
CA ASP A 505 28.12 -9.43 -26.28
C ASP A 505 27.28 -10.73 -26.37
N LEU A 506 26.28 -10.90 -25.49
CA LEU A 506 25.28 -11.99 -25.52
C LEU A 506 24.15 -11.66 -26.50
#